data_AF-A0A534KD87-F1
#
_entry.id   AF-A0A534KD87-F1
#
_cell.length_a   1.000
_cell.length_b   1.000
_cell.length_c   1.000
_cell.angle_alpha   90.00
_cell.angle_beta   90.00
_cell.angle_gamma   90.00
#
_symmetry.space_group_name_H-M   'P 1'
#
loop_
_entity.id
_entity.type
_entity.pdbx_description
1 polymer ?
#
loop_
_entity_poly.entity_id
_entity_poly.type
_entity_poly.pdbx_seq_one_letter_code
_entity_poly.pdbx_strand_id
1 'polypeptide(L)' 'MLEDHQLAEVLHADRMPQEQVDDLVAEANRHGGLDNITAIIVRIDSVEQPEADTTAAMPAAARPR' A
#
# COMPACT_ATOMS: atom_id res chain seq x y z
N MET A 1 3.84 20.78 6.35
CA MET A 1 3.55 19.54 5.58
C MET A 1 4.17 18.39 6.34
N LEU A 2 3.52 17.23 6.33
CA LEU A 2 4.07 15.98 6.87
C LEU A 2 5.16 15.45 5.93
N GLU A 3 6.27 14.98 6.49
CA GLU A 3 7.36 14.34 5.76
C GLU A 3 7.18 12.80 5.73
N ASP A 4 7.75 12.13 4.72
CA ASP A 4 7.57 10.69 4.48
C ASP A 4 7.95 9.81 5.69
N HIS A 5 8.97 10.21 6.46
CA HIS A 5 9.40 9.47 7.65
C HIS A 5 8.36 9.54 8.78
N GLN A 6 7.69 10.69 8.95
CA GLN A 6 6.63 10.87 9.94
C GLN A 6 5.39 10.06 9.55
N LEU A 7 5.09 10.00 8.24
CA LEU A 7 4.02 9.17 7.69
C LEU A 7 4.28 7.67 7.93
N ALA A 8 5.51 7.22 7.69
CA ALA A 8 5.90 5.83 7.92
C ALA A 8 5.70 5.40 9.38
N GLU A 9 6.06 6.24 10.35
CA GLU A 9 5.86 5.95 11.78
C GLU A 9 4.37 5.80 12.14
N VAL A 10 3.50 6.68 11.61
CA VAL A 10 2.05 6.62 11.86
C VAL A 10 1.42 5.35 11.28
N LEU A 11 1.87 4.93 10.09
CA LEU A 11 1.32 3.79 9.34
C LEU A 11 1.87 2.43 9.77
N HIS A 12 3.03 2.36 10.43
CA HIS A 12 3.66 1.09 10.83
C HIS A 12 3.00 0.41 12.04
N ALA A 13 2.16 1.15 12.76
CA ALA A 13 1.51 0.63 13.95
C ALA A 13 0.32 -0.26 13.57
N ASP A 14 0.19 -1.42 14.23
CA ASP A 14 -0.92 -2.38 14.11
C ASP A 14 -2.20 -1.79 14.73
N ARG A 15 -2.68 -0.70 14.13
CA ARG A 15 -3.76 0.17 14.59
C ARG A 15 -4.90 0.16 13.60
N MET A 16 -6.08 0.58 14.05
CA MET A 16 -7.21 0.73 13.14
C MET A 16 -6.94 1.88 12.17
N PRO A 17 -7.30 1.76 10.87
CA PRO A 17 -7.08 2.83 9.89
C PRO A 17 -7.66 4.19 10.30
N GLN A 18 -8.78 4.20 11.03
CA GLN A 18 -9.38 5.42 11.56
C GLN A 18 -8.42 6.16 12.51
N GLU A 19 -7.77 5.44 13.42
CA GLU A 19 -6.82 6.02 14.38
C GLU A 19 -5.61 6.64 13.66
N GLN A 20 -5.17 5.98 12.59
CA GLN A 20 -4.08 6.50 11.74
C GLN A 20 -4.51 7.76 10.98
N VAL A 21 -5.74 7.82 10.47
CA VAL A 21 -6.28 9.04 9.85
C VAL A 21 -6.34 10.19 10.85
N ASP A 22 -6.85 9.93 12.05
CA ASP A 22 -6.99 10.94 13.10
C ASP A 22 -5.61 11.53 13.48
N ASP A 23 -4.58 10.68 13.59
CA ASP A 23 -3.20 11.11 13.84
C ASP A 23 -2.63 11.99 12.72
N LEU A 24 -2.84 11.60 11.46
CA LEU A 24 -2.39 12.37 10.29
C LEU A 24 -3.03 13.75 10.25
N VAL A 25 -4.34 13.82 10.48
CA VAL A 25 -5.07 15.08 10.53
C VAL A 25 -4.58 15.93 11.69
N ALA A 26 -4.34 15.33 12.86
CA ALA A 26 -3.84 16.05 14.03
C ALA A 26 -2.43 16.62 13.78
N GLU A 27 -1.52 15.87 13.16
CA GLU A 27 -0.17 16.34 12.83
C GLU A 27 -0.17 17.42 11.73
N ALA A 28 -1.03 17.28 10.73
CA ALA A 28 -1.20 18.30 9.70
C ALA A 28 -1.72 19.63 10.30
N ASN A 29 -2.67 19.56 11.24
CA ASN A 29 -3.15 20.73 11.96
C ASN A 29 -2.07 21.35 12.86
N ARG A 30 -1.25 20.54 13.55
CA ARG A 30 -0.12 21.02 14.39
C ARG A 30 0.88 21.86 13.61
N HIS A 31 1.08 21.56 12.32
CA HIS A 31 1.95 22.33 11.43
C HIS A 31 1.35 23.65 10.91
N GLY A 32 0.21 24.11 11.44
CA GLY A 32 -0.38 25.42 11.13
C GLY A 32 -1.29 25.43 9.90
N GLY A 33 -2.00 24.34 9.64
CA GLY A 33 -2.82 24.13 8.45
C GLY A 33 -3.86 25.24 8.19
N LEU A 34 -3.57 26.11 7.23
CA LEU A 34 -4.47 27.15 6.71
C LEU A 34 -5.27 26.67 5.48
N ASP A 35 -5.08 25.40 5.10
CA ASP A 35 -5.65 24.73 3.93
C ASP A 35 -6.45 23.49 4.34
N ASN A 36 -7.30 22.99 3.44
CA ASN A 36 -8.12 21.80 3.68
C ASN A 36 -7.26 20.54 3.77
N ILE A 37 -7.48 19.74 4.82
CA ILE A 37 -6.78 18.47 5.05
C ILE A 37 -7.72 17.32 4.67
N THR A 38 -7.28 16.43 3.78
CA THR A 38 -8.00 15.21 3.40
C THR A 38 -7.04 14.02 3.44
N ALA A 39 -7.42 12.93 4.12
CA ALA A 39 -6.63 11.70 4.20
C ALA A 39 -7.53 10.48 3.97
N ILE A 40 -7.01 9.49 3.25
CA ILE A 40 -7.67 8.19 3.00
C ILE A 40 -6.62 7.12 3.26
N ILE A 41 -6.92 6.17 4.15
CA ILE A 41 -6.06 5.01 4.43
C ILE A 41 -6.80 3.75 4.00
N VAL A 42 -6.11 2.91 3.23
CA VAL A 42 -6.61 1.59 2.81
C VAL A 42 -5.68 0.54 3.40
N ARG A 43 -6.23 -0.32 4.27
CA ARG A 43 -5.51 -1.47 4.83
C ARG A 43 -5.65 -2.66 3.89
N ILE A 44 -4.52 -3.26 3.52
CA ILE A 44 -4.47 -4.45 2.68
C ILE A 44 -4.09 -5.63 3.60
N ASP A 45 -5.10 -6.40 4.01
CA ASP A 45 -4.90 -7.53 4.92
C ASP A 45 -4.33 -8.77 4.21
N SER A 46 -4.63 -8.92 2.93
CA SER A 46 -4.08 -9.97 2.09
C SER A 46 -4.09 -9.56 0.62
N VAL A 47 -3.17 -10.14 -0.15
CA VAL A 47 -3.14 -10.06 -1.61
C VAL A 47 -3.12 -11.48 -2.14
N GLU A 48 -3.92 -11.74 -3.18
CA GLU A 48 -3.87 -13.02 -3.87
C GLU A 48 -2.52 -13.11 -4.60
N GLN A 49 -1.81 -14.24 -4.44
CA GLN A 49 -0.54 -14.41 -5.13
C GLN A 49 -0.82 -14.62 -6.62
N PRO A 50 -0.05 -13.99 -7.52
CA PRO A 50 -0.21 -14.23 -8.94
C PRO A 50 0.00 -15.73 -9.21
N GLU A 51 -0.98 -16.37 -9.85
CA GLU A 51 -0.86 -17.77 -10.25
C GLU A 51 0.38 -17.92 -11.14
N ALA A 52 1.25 -18.86 -10.79
CA ALA A 52 2.46 -19.12 -11.55
C ALA A 52 2.07 -19.44 -13.00
N ASP A 53 2.56 -18.62 -13.93
CA ASP A 53 2.28 -18.74 -15.36
C ASP A 53 2.77 -20.12 -15.83
N THR A 54 1.85 -21.07 -15.89
CA THR A 54 2.14 -22.45 -16.28
C THR A 54 2.19 -22.47 -17.80
N THR A 55 3.22 -21.83 -18.36
CA THR A 55 3.53 -21.96 -19.78
C THR A 55 3.96 -23.41 -20.00
N ALA A 56 3.00 -24.27 -20.34
CA ALA A 56 3.27 -25.63 -20.77
C ALA A 56 4.12 -25.56 -22.04
N ALA A 57 5.41 -25.83 -21.91
CA ALA A 57 6.30 -25.97 -23.06
C ALA A 57 5.75 -27.09 -23.97
N MET A 58 5.24 -26.72 -25.13
CA MET A 58 4.84 -27.69 -26.15
C MET A 58 6.08 -28.49 -26.57
N PRO A 59 6.04 -29.84 -26.57
CA PRO A 59 7.18 -30.62 -27.03
C PRO A 59 7.41 -30.36 -28.52
N ALA A 60 8.65 -30.00 -28.86
CA ALA A 60 9.06 -29.78 -30.25
C ALA A 60 8.81 -31.05 -31.08
N ALA A 61 7.99 -30.94 -32.13
CA ALA A 61 7.74 -32.04 -33.05
C ALA A 61 9.06 -32.52 -33.69
N ALA A 62 9.40 -33.80 -33.48
CA ALA A 62 10.57 -34.41 -34.06
C ALA A 62 10.48 -34.43 -35.60
N ARG A 63 11.48 -33.85 -36.27
CA ARG A 63 11.56 -33.78 -37.73
C ARG A 63 12.01 -35.15 -38.28
N PRO A 64 11.26 -35.79 -39.20
CA PRO A 64 11.68 -37.06 -39.80
C PRO A 64 12.84 -36.82 -40.78
N ARG A 65 13.75 -37.81 -40.84
CA ARG A 65 14.97 -37.83 -41.66
C ARG A 65 14.69 -38.09 -43.13
#